data_AF-A0AAF0EQ35-F1
#
_entry.id   AF-A0AAF0EQ35-F1
#
_cell.length_a   1.000
_cell.length_b   1.000
_cell.length_c   1.000
_cell.angle_alpha   90.00
_cell.angle_beta   90.00
_cell.angle_gamma   90.00
#
_symmetry.space_group_name_H-M   'P 1'
#
loop_
_entity.id
_entity.type
_entity.pdbx_description
1 polymer ?
#
loop_
_entity_poly.entity_id
_entity_poly.type
_entity_poly.pdbx_seq_one_letter_code
_entity_poly.pdbx_strand_id
1 'polypeptide(L)'
;MGLADLALVRASLADGDFEWRGSQDEATVWQKALDDAAAGEDVQLANPMHCAIRIADGIWVNASVGDGMPNATVSAAHLDSDAHKRLSEIVRQHLDSSEELPLFDIVVQLQEAVAELPVPSEQPREPTPPPSHGPCTMARVMFWAHHLVAPSKRRQLAAWCPELRVWGIIKLGYPGYLCFEGEEKDVADIASRVRHMQWHALSLRTEETWSYSGTPEEALRACPFAQVDANARTLRTHCEEITDMGEFVARYVYYLC
;
A
#
# COMPACT_ATOMS: atom_id res chain seq x y z
N MET A 1 -7.01 -19.29 1.21
CA MET A 1 -6.25 -18.12 1.69
C MET A 1 -4.97 -18.60 2.35
N GLY A 2 -3.83 -18.36 1.69
CA GLY A 2 -2.51 -18.82 2.16
C GLY A 2 -1.62 -17.69 2.70
N LEU A 3 -0.42 -18.03 3.16
CA LEU A 3 0.54 -17.06 3.68
C LEU A 3 1.00 -16.05 2.63
N ALA A 4 1.22 -16.48 1.38
CA ALA A 4 1.60 -15.58 0.29
C ALA A 4 0.53 -14.54 -0.03
N ASP A 5 -0.75 -14.94 0.03
CA ASP A 5 -1.92 -14.09 -0.15
C ASP A 5 -2.00 -13.02 0.96
N LEU A 6 -1.79 -13.44 2.21
CA LEU A 6 -1.73 -12.51 3.35
C LEU A 6 -0.51 -11.58 3.30
N ALA A 7 0.66 -12.07 2.89
CA ALA A 7 1.87 -11.27 2.75
C ALA A 7 1.67 -10.17 1.68
N LEU A 8 1.06 -10.53 0.56
CA LEU A 8 0.69 -9.59 -0.49
C LEU A 8 -0.28 -8.52 0.02
N VAL A 9 -1.31 -8.92 0.77
CA VAL A 9 -2.23 -7.97 1.39
C VAL A 9 -1.49 -7.05 2.34
N ARG A 10 -0.70 -7.59 3.28
CA ARG A 10 0.08 -6.81 4.25
C ARG A 10 0.96 -5.76 3.58
N ALA A 11 1.61 -6.10 2.47
CA ALA A 11 2.43 -5.18 1.70
C ALA A 11 1.66 -4.01 1.07
N SER A 12 0.35 -4.16 0.87
CA SER A 12 -0.52 -3.13 0.26
C SER A 12 -1.20 -2.20 1.27
N LEU A 13 -1.08 -2.47 2.56
CA LEU A 13 -1.81 -1.78 3.64
C LEU A 13 -0.99 -0.68 4.30
N ALA A 14 -1.69 0.28 4.91
CA ALA A 14 -1.10 1.28 5.78
C ALA A 14 -0.67 0.70 7.13
N ASP A 15 0.21 1.43 7.83
CA ASP A 15 0.40 1.22 9.26
C ASP A 15 -0.93 1.42 10.02
N GLY A 16 -1.32 0.42 10.80
CA GLY A 16 -2.59 0.40 11.53
C GLY A 16 -3.82 -0.03 10.70
N ASP A 17 -3.67 -0.34 9.42
CA ASP A 17 -4.73 -0.99 8.62
C ASP A 17 -4.78 -2.51 8.85
N PHE A 18 -3.95 -3.04 9.74
CA PHE A 18 -3.86 -4.46 10.00
C PHE A 18 -3.73 -4.75 11.49
N GLU A 19 -4.51 -5.72 11.98
CA GLU A 19 -4.48 -6.18 13.37
C GLU A 19 -4.54 -7.71 13.44
N TRP A 20 -3.67 -8.32 14.25
CA TRP A 20 -3.84 -9.72 14.64
C TRP A 20 -5.03 -9.85 15.60
N ARG A 21 -5.88 -10.86 15.36
CA ARG A 21 -7.06 -11.21 16.18
C ARG A 21 -6.76 -12.46 17.02
N GLY A 22 -5.71 -12.36 17.84
CA GLY A 22 -5.28 -13.42 18.76
C GLY A 22 -4.64 -12.84 20.02
N SER A 23 -4.17 -13.70 20.90
CA SER A 23 -3.33 -13.30 22.03
C SER A 23 -1.99 -12.71 21.56
N GLN A 24 -1.28 -12.01 22.44
CA GLN A 24 0.01 -11.41 22.10
C GLN A 24 1.08 -12.47 21.72
N ASP A 25 1.04 -13.63 22.36
CA ASP A 25 1.92 -14.75 22.04
C ASP A 25 1.62 -15.31 20.65
N GLU A 26 0.33 -15.51 20.34
CA GLU A 26 -0.11 -15.94 19.00
C GLU A 26 0.29 -14.93 17.93
N ALA A 27 0.05 -13.63 18.16
CA ALA A 27 0.42 -12.56 17.23
C ALA A 27 1.93 -12.54 16.94
N THR A 28 2.77 -12.80 17.95
CA THR A 28 4.23 -12.86 17.78
C THR A 28 4.64 -14.06 16.93
N VAL A 29 4.05 -15.23 17.19
CA VAL A 29 4.30 -16.45 16.39
C VAL A 29 3.83 -16.25 14.95
N TRP A 30 2.66 -15.65 14.77
CA TRP A 30 2.07 -15.36 13.47
C TRP A 30 2.87 -14.36 12.65
N GLN A 31 3.36 -13.29 13.28
CA GLN A 31 4.21 -12.32 12.60
C GLN A 31 5.50 -12.99 12.12
N LYS A 32 6.15 -13.78 12.97
CA LYS A 32 7.35 -14.53 12.57
C LYS A 32 7.07 -15.48 11.40
N ALA A 33 5.99 -16.25 11.46
CA ALA A 33 5.61 -17.17 10.39
C ALA A 33 5.39 -16.45 9.05
N LEU A 34 4.82 -15.24 9.08
CA LEU A 34 4.63 -14.42 7.89
C LEU A 34 5.97 -13.90 7.34
N ASP A 35 6.87 -13.46 8.22
CA ASP A 35 8.20 -12.96 7.84
C ASP A 35 9.07 -14.09 7.24
N ASP A 36 9.06 -15.27 7.85
CA ASP A 36 9.76 -16.47 7.38
C ASP A 36 9.21 -16.89 5.98
N ALA A 37 7.88 -16.87 5.81
CA ALA A 37 7.26 -17.16 4.51
C ALA A 37 7.60 -16.11 3.45
N ALA A 38 7.66 -14.82 3.82
CA ALA A 38 8.10 -13.75 2.93
C ALA A 38 9.60 -13.87 2.57
N ALA A 39 10.41 -14.49 3.41
CA ALA A 39 11.80 -14.85 3.09
C ALA A 39 11.93 -16.09 2.19
N GLY A 40 10.83 -16.75 1.84
CA GLY A 40 10.79 -17.95 1.00
C GLY A 40 10.99 -19.25 1.77
N GLU A 41 10.87 -19.25 3.10
CA GLU A 41 10.88 -20.46 3.89
C GLU A 41 9.55 -21.23 3.78
N ASP A 42 9.61 -22.56 3.87
CA ASP A 42 8.41 -23.40 3.92
C ASP A 42 7.84 -23.41 5.34
N VAL A 43 6.73 -22.70 5.54
CA VAL A 43 6.13 -22.47 6.86
C VAL A 43 4.83 -23.26 7.00
N GLN A 44 4.81 -24.21 7.92
CA GLN A 44 3.61 -24.93 8.31
C GLN A 44 2.95 -24.30 9.54
N LEU A 45 1.67 -23.95 9.40
CA LEU A 45 0.90 -23.35 10.48
C LEU A 45 0.22 -24.45 11.32
N ALA A 46 0.47 -24.46 12.62
CA ALA A 46 -0.21 -25.39 13.53
C ALA A 46 -1.71 -25.05 13.72
N ASN A 47 -2.06 -23.77 13.64
CA ASN A 47 -3.43 -23.26 13.75
C ASN A 47 -3.64 -22.11 12.75
N PRO A 48 -4.88 -21.84 12.31
CA PRO A 48 -5.19 -20.68 11.49
C PRO A 48 -4.81 -19.37 12.17
N MET A 49 -4.32 -18.43 11.39
CA MET A 49 -4.04 -17.05 11.80
C MET A 49 -5.31 -16.22 11.63
N HIS A 50 -5.69 -15.48 12.66
CA HIS A 50 -6.83 -14.58 12.58
C HIS A 50 -6.36 -13.15 12.50
N CYS A 51 -6.86 -12.40 11.52
CA CYS A 51 -6.49 -11.00 11.33
C CYS A 51 -7.70 -10.15 10.96
N ALA A 52 -7.54 -8.83 11.16
CA ALA A 52 -8.46 -7.82 10.68
C ALA A 52 -7.72 -6.83 9.79
N ILE A 53 -8.32 -6.50 8.66
CA ILE A 53 -7.80 -5.60 7.64
C ILE A 53 -8.78 -4.43 7.50
N ARG A 54 -8.30 -3.20 7.69
CA ARG A 54 -9.11 -2.00 7.51
C ARG A 54 -9.22 -1.69 6.01
N ILE A 55 -10.45 -1.53 5.53
CA ILE A 55 -10.74 -1.15 4.15
C ILE A 55 -10.94 0.37 4.04
N ALA A 56 -11.66 0.93 4.99
CA ALA A 56 -11.88 2.36 5.20
C ALA A 56 -12.26 2.61 6.67
N ASP A 57 -12.47 3.87 7.05
CA ASP A 57 -12.86 4.20 8.42
C ASP A 57 -14.15 3.45 8.85
N GLY A 58 -14.06 2.77 10.00
CA GLY A 58 -15.14 1.93 10.51
C GLY A 58 -15.50 0.68 9.70
N ILE A 59 -14.77 0.35 8.62
CA ILE A 59 -15.00 -0.83 7.77
C ILE A 59 -13.79 -1.76 7.79
N TRP A 60 -13.99 -2.98 8.29
CA TRP A 60 -12.95 -3.98 8.49
C TRP A 60 -13.34 -5.33 7.88
N VAL A 61 -12.36 -6.05 7.36
CA VAL A 61 -12.48 -7.47 6.99
C VAL A 61 -11.76 -8.30 8.04
N ASN A 62 -12.44 -9.27 8.64
CA ASN A 62 -11.83 -10.23 9.55
C ASN A 62 -11.64 -11.54 8.80
N ALA A 63 -10.41 -12.03 8.70
CA ALA A 63 -10.06 -13.21 7.91
C ALA A 63 -9.31 -14.26 8.74
N SER A 64 -9.49 -15.52 8.34
CA SER A 64 -8.76 -16.69 8.84
C SER A 64 -7.84 -17.22 7.73
N VAL A 65 -6.53 -17.25 7.99
CA VAL A 65 -5.50 -17.61 7.01
C VAL A 65 -4.74 -18.86 7.48
N GLY A 66 -4.44 -19.79 6.55
CA GLY A 66 -3.72 -21.03 6.83
C GLY A 66 -4.48 -22.28 6.36
N ASP A 67 -4.07 -23.45 6.85
CA ASP A 67 -4.52 -24.78 6.37
C ASP A 67 -5.96 -25.17 6.77
N GLY A 68 -6.76 -24.19 7.21
CA GLY A 68 -8.17 -24.36 7.55
C GLY A 68 -9.12 -23.99 6.40
N MET A 69 -10.42 -24.17 6.64
CA MET A 69 -11.46 -23.64 5.75
C MET A 69 -11.29 -22.10 5.67
N PRO A 70 -11.18 -21.53 4.46
CA PRO A 70 -11.06 -20.09 4.31
C PRO A 70 -12.34 -19.43 4.85
N ASN A 71 -12.17 -18.43 5.70
CA ASN A 71 -13.28 -17.67 6.26
C ASN A 71 -12.90 -16.20 6.32
N ALA A 72 -13.76 -15.34 5.77
CA ALA A 72 -13.68 -13.91 5.92
C ALA A 72 -15.08 -13.31 6.17
N THR A 73 -15.14 -12.23 6.94
CA THR A 73 -16.38 -11.51 7.25
C THR A 73 -16.10 -10.02 7.26
N VAL A 74 -17.08 -9.19 6.87
CA VAL A 74 -16.97 -7.73 6.93
C VAL A 74 -17.70 -7.19 8.16
N SER A 75 -17.08 -6.26 8.86
CA SER A 75 -17.65 -5.46 9.94
C SER A 75 -17.70 -4.01 9.50
N ALA A 76 -18.88 -3.38 9.52
CA ALA A 76 -19.04 -1.98 9.14
C ALA A 76 -19.87 -1.24 10.19
N ALA A 77 -19.23 -0.39 11.00
CA ALA A 77 -19.87 0.25 12.16
C ALA A 77 -20.91 1.33 11.81
N HIS A 78 -20.80 1.92 10.61
CA HIS A 78 -21.53 3.14 10.22
C HIS A 78 -22.31 3.01 8.90
N LEU A 79 -22.40 1.82 8.33
CA LEU A 79 -23.13 1.59 7.08
C LEU A 79 -24.58 1.16 7.34
N ASP A 80 -25.47 1.53 6.44
CA ASP A 80 -26.82 0.99 6.44
C ASP A 80 -26.84 -0.51 6.11
N SER A 81 -28.00 -1.14 6.35
CA SER A 81 -28.15 -2.58 6.18
C SER A 81 -27.91 -3.05 4.74
N ASP A 82 -28.21 -2.24 3.74
CA ASP A 82 -28.11 -2.64 2.34
C ASP A 82 -26.67 -2.52 1.83
N ALA A 83 -25.96 -1.45 2.20
CA ALA A 83 -24.52 -1.32 1.98
C ALA A 83 -23.75 -2.45 2.70
N HIS A 84 -24.08 -2.76 3.95
CA HIS A 84 -23.45 -3.87 4.68
C HIS A 84 -23.72 -5.24 4.03
N LYS A 85 -24.93 -5.49 3.53
CA LYS A 85 -25.26 -6.71 2.76
C LYS A 85 -24.45 -6.79 1.46
N ARG A 86 -24.32 -5.67 0.72
CA ARG A 86 -23.51 -5.61 -0.51
C ARG A 86 -22.06 -6.01 -0.23
N LEU A 87 -21.43 -5.44 0.81
CA LEU A 87 -20.06 -5.78 1.18
C LEU A 87 -19.93 -7.24 1.64
N SER A 88 -20.87 -7.74 2.43
CA SER A 88 -20.89 -9.15 2.87
C SER A 88 -21.00 -10.12 1.69
N GLU A 89 -21.80 -9.77 0.68
CA GLU A 89 -21.96 -10.58 -0.53
C GLU A 89 -20.69 -10.60 -1.38
N ILE A 90 -19.96 -9.47 -1.46
CA ILE A 90 -18.64 -9.42 -2.12
C ILE A 90 -17.66 -10.40 -1.45
N VAL A 91 -17.58 -10.39 -0.11
CA VAL A 91 -16.73 -11.32 0.64
C VAL A 91 -17.09 -12.77 0.31
N ARG A 92 -18.38 -13.11 0.37
CA ARG A 92 -18.87 -14.47 0.10
C ARG A 92 -18.52 -14.94 -1.31
N GLN A 93 -18.76 -14.10 -2.33
CA GLN A 93 -18.50 -14.44 -3.72
C GLN A 93 -17.04 -14.77 -4.01
N HIS A 94 -16.11 -14.02 -3.40
CA HIS A 94 -14.68 -14.20 -3.66
C HIS A 94 -14.03 -15.23 -2.72
N LEU A 95 -14.62 -15.51 -1.54
CA LEU A 95 -14.24 -16.67 -0.73
C LEU A 95 -14.54 -18.00 -1.42
N ASP A 96 -15.66 -18.08 -2.16
CA ASP A 96 -16.07 -19.26 -2.91
C ASP A 96 -15.32 -19.40 -4.26
N SER A 97 -14.49 -18.41 -4.62
CA SER A 97 -13.72 -18.43 -5.87
C SER A 97 -12.52 -19.39 -5.79
N SER A 98 -12.14 -19.97 -6.92
CA SER A 98 -10.94 -20.83 -7.04
C SER A 98 -9.68 -20.03 -7.37
N GLU A 99 -9.67 -18.74 -7.10
CA GLU A 99 -8.54 -17.85 -7.38
C GLU A 99 -7.32 -18.19 -6.52
N GLU A 100 -6.12 -17.88 -7.02
CA GLU A 100 -4.86 -18.15 -6.30
C GLU A 100 -4.66 -17.23 -5.08
N LEU A 101 -5.28 -16.03 -5.09
CA LEU A 101 -5.12 -14.97 -4.08
C LEU A 101 -6.47 -14.41 -3.60
N PRO A 102 -7.34 -15.24 -2.99
CA PRO A 102 -8.71 -14.85 -2.67
C PRO A 102 -8.80 -13.74 -1.61
N LEU A 103 -7.88 -13.66 -0.64
CA LEU A 103 -7.90 -12.58 0.36
C LEU A 103 -7.55 -11.23 -0.27
N PHE A 104 -6.52 -11.21 -1.12
CA PHE A 104 -6.14 -10.02 -1.88
C PHE A 104 -7.31 -9.54 -2.74
N ASP A 105 -7.96 -10.43 -3.47
CA ASP A 105 -9.10 -10.07 -4.32
C ASP A 105 -10.27 -9.53 -3.48
N ILE A 106 -10.63 -10.18 -2.37
CA ILE A 106 -11.63 -9.66 -1.42
C ILE A 106 -11.30 -8.22 -0.99
N VAL A 107 -10.04 -7.95 -0.61
CA VAL A 107 -9.61 -6.62 -0.18
C VAL A 107 -9.78 -5.60 -1.30
N VAL A 108 -9.34 -5.90 -2.53
CA VAL A 108 -9.46 -4.96 -3.65
C VAL A 108 -10.93 -4.70 -3.98
N GLN A 109 -11.76 -5.74 -4.09
CA GLN A 109 -13.18 -5.62 -4.44
C GLN A 109 -13.97 -4.84 -3.39
N LEU A 110 -13.61 -4.98 -2.10
CA LEU A 110 -14.20 -4.17 -1.04
C LEU A 110 -13.73 -2.73 -1.09
N GLN A 111 -12.44 -2.47 -1.37
CA GLN A 111 -11.93 -1.12 -1.54
C GLN A 111 -12.66 -0.38 -2.67
N GLU A 112 -12.95 -1.06 -3.78
CA GLU A 112 -13.77 -0.51 -4.86
C GLU A 112 -15.20 -0.21 -4.42
N ALA A 113 -15.87 -1.20 -3.82
CA ALA A 113 -17.26 -1.06 -3.41
C ALA A 113 -17.44 0.06 -2.38
N VAL A 114 -16.46 0.24 -1.49
CA VAL A 114 -16.44 1.32 -0.51
C VAL A 114 -16.15 2.67 -1.16
N ALA A 115 -15.25 2.73 -2.16
CA ALA A 115 -14.98 3.97 -2.90
C ALA A 115 -16.21 4.50 -3.67
N GLU A 116 -17.12 3.62 -4.07
CA GLU A 116 -18.41 4.02 -4.67
C GLU A 116 -19.46 4.48 -3.65
N LEU A 117 -19.24 4.26 -2.35
CA LEU A 117 -20.15 4.77 -1.33
C LEU A 117 -20.01 6.30 -1.26
N PRO A 118 -21.12 7.03 -1.06
CA PRO A 118 -21.05 8.48 -0.86
C PRO A 118 -20.35 8.79 0.48
N VAL A 119 -19.05 9.06 0.43
CA VAL A 119 -18.24 9.49 1.58
C VAL A 119 -18.10 11.02 1.58
N PRO A 120 -18.21 11.72 2.72
CA PRO A 120 -17.84 13.13 2.82
C PRO A 120 -16.36 13.29 2.42
N SER A 121 -16.06 14.25 1.55
CA SER A 121 -14.69 14.51 1.09
C SER A 121 -13.77 14.73 2.28
N GLU A 122 -12.73 13.90 2.45
CA GLU A 122 -11.61 14.25 3.31
C GLU A 122 -10.96 15.52 2.76
N GLN A 123 -10.95 16.57 3.58
CA GLN A 123 -10.29 17.82 3.24
C GLN A 123 -8.77 17.59 3.17
N PRO A 124 -8.07 18.23 2.23
CA PRO A 124 -6.61 18.23 2.21
C PRO A 124 -6.06 18.72 3.55
N ARG A 125 -5.21 17.94 4.20
CA ARG A 125 -4.39 18.44 5.31
C ARG A 125 -3.45 19.50 4.75
N GLU A 126 -3.48 20.70 5.33
CA GLU A 126 -2.60 21.80 4.96
C GLU A 126 -1.13 21.43 5.26
N PRO A 127 -0.18 21.83 4.39
CA PRO A 127 1.24 21.62 4.62
C PRO A 127 1.73 22.47 5.80
N THR A 128 2.37 21.82 6.76
CA THR A 128 3.05 22.44 7.90
C THR A 128 4.27 23.25 7.42
N PRO A 129 4.57 24.44 7.99
CA PRO A 129 5.70 25.27 7.55
C PRO A 129 7.06 24.62 7.88
N PRO A 130 8.14 24.95 7.13
CA PRO A 130 9.42 24.26 7.24
C PRO A 130 10.18 24.68 8.51
N PRO A 131 10.85 23.74 9.22
CA PRO A 131 11.92 24.11 10.12
C PRO A 131 13.23 24.37 9.36
N SER A 132 13.95 25.36 9.89
CA SER A 132 15.27 25.84 9.50
C SER A 132 16.35 24.75 9.47
N HIS A 133 17.25 24.85 8.48
CA HIS A 133 18.61 24.29 8.40
C HIS A 133 19.01 23.33 9.54
N GLY A 134 18.72 22.05 9.30
CA GLY A 134 19.01 20.88 10.12
C GLY A 134 18.97 19.62 9.23
N PRO A 135 19.02 18.41 9.79
CA PRO A 135 18.89 17.15 9.04
C PRO A 135 17.71 17.21 8.05
N CYS A 136 17.87 16.68 6.83
CA CYS A 136 16.80 16.74 5.84
C CYS A 136 15.71 15.71 6.17
N THR A 137 14.45 16.14 6.08
CA THR A 137 13.32 15.21 6.23
C THR A 137 13.00 14.59 4.89
N MET A 138 13.02 13.27 4.86
CA MET A 138 12.64 12.45 3.73
C MET A 138 11.25 11.88 3.96
N ALA A 139 10.53 11.59 2.87
CA ALA A 139 9.23 10.99 2.95
C ALA A 139 9.03 9.93 1.86
N ARG A 140 8.10 9.01 2.14
CA ARG A 140 7.57 8.03 1.20
C ARG A 140 6.06 8.01 1.29
N VAL A 141 5.38 7.98 0.15
CA VAL A 141 3.92 7.82 0.08
C VAL A 141 3.55 6.71 -0.90
N MET A 142 2.49 5.96 -0.58
CA MET A 142 1.88 4.99 -1.49
C MET A 142 0.40 5.32 -1.70
N PHE A 143 -0.02 5.35 -2.95
CA PHE A 143 -1.42 5.38 -3.33
C PHE A 143 -1.85 4.05 -3.93
N TRP A 144 -3.05 3.62 -3.57
CA TRP A 144 -3.82 2.64 -4.33
C TRP A 144 -4.74 3.38 -5.30
N ALA A 145 -4.83 2.92 -6.53
CA ALA A 145 -5.78 3.37 -7.52
C ALA A 145 -6.51 2.18 -8.11
N HIS A 146 -7.80 2.34 -8.41
CA HIS A 146 -8.58 1.29 -9.08
C HIS A 146 -7.90 0.84 -10.38
N HIS A 147 -7.49 1.77 -11.25
CA HIS A 147 -6.65 1.43 -12.41
C HIS A 147 -5.59 2.47 -12.69
N LEU A 148 -4.42 2.01 -13.14
CA LEU A 148 -3.37 2.85 -13.72
C LEU A 148 -2.99 2.37 -15.12
N VAL A 149 -3.85 2.68 -16.09
CA VAL A 149 -3.63 2.33 -17.52
C VAL A 149 -3.45 3.58 -18.39
N ALA A 150 -4.09 4.69 -18.00
CA ALA A 150 -4.19 5.92 -18.80
C ALA A 150 -2.79 6.47 -19.19
N PRO A 151 -2.44 6.50 -20.49
CA PRO A 151 -1.14 7.00 -20.95
C PRO A 151 -0.88 8.47 -20.59
N SER A 152 -1.94 9.28 -20.45
CA SER A 152 -1.82 10.68 -20.04
C SER A 152 -1.32 10.84 -18.61
N LYS A 153 -1.83 10.04 -17.67
CA LYS A 153 -1.39 10.05 -16.27
C LYS A 153 0.04 9.56 -16.15
N ARG A 154 0.38 8.47 -16.83
CA ARG A 154 1.74 7.93 -16.89
C ARG A 154 2.76 8.97 -17.40
N ARG A 155 2.44 9.66 -18.49
CA ARG A 155 3.28 10.75 -19.01
C ARG A 155 3.45 11.92 -18.04
N GLN A 156 2.40 12.28 -17.29
CA GLN A 156 2.50 13.32 -16.26
C GLN A 156 3.42 12.88 -15.11
N LEU A 157 3.24 11.66 -14.59
CA LEU A 157 4.07 11.10 -13.53
C LEU A 157 5.54 10.99 -13.93
N ALA A 158 5.82 10.48 -15.13
CA ALA A 158 7.17 10.40 -15.69
C ALA A 158 7.84 11.77 -15.86
N ALA A 159 7.06 12.85 -16.07
CA ALA A 159 7.57 14.22 -16.13
C ALA A 159 7.80 14.83 -14.74
N TRP A 160 6.89 14.57 -13.79
CA TRP A 160 6.94 15.19 -12.46
C TRP A 160 8.01 14.60 -11.54
N CYS A 161 8.29 13.30 -11.60
CA CYS A 161 9.34 12.68 -10.78
C CYS A 161 10.72 13.35 -10.94
N PRO A 162 11.28 13.53 -12.16
CA PRO A 162 12.53 14.27 -12.33
C PRO A 162 12.41 15.77 -12.02
N GLU A 163 11.27 16.39 -12.32
CA GLU A 163 11.00 17.82 -12.03
C GLU A 163 11.11 18.11 -10.52
N LEU A 164 10.49 17.24 -9.70
CA LEU A 164 10.42 17.37 -8.25
C LEU A 164 11.56 16.64 -7.53
N ARG A 165 12.51 16.02 -8.25
CA ARG A 165 13.58 15.21 -7.64
C ARG A 165 13.05 14.08 -6.74
N VAL A 166 11.95 13.46 -7.15
CA VAL A 166 11.29 12.33 -6.46
C VAL A 166 11.48 11.05 -7.26
N TRP A 167 11.84 9.97 -6.58
CA TRP A 167 11.80 8.63 -7.16
C TRP A 167 10.35 8.13 -7.22
N GLY A 168 9.93 7.60 -8.36
CA GLY A 168 8.60 7.03 -8.53
C GLY A 168 8.66 5.58 -9.00
N ILE A 169 7.82 4.73 -8.42
CA ILE A 169 7.52 3.40 -8.93
C ILE A 169 6.00 3.31 -9.09
N ILE A 170 5.54 2.95 -10.28
CA ILE A 170 4.12 2.81 -10.56
C ILE A 170 3.78 1.41 -11.06
N LYS A 171 2.93 0.69 -10.32
CA LYS A 171 2.37 -0.58 -10.76
C LYS A 171 1.17 -0.32 -11.66
N LEU A 172 1.28 -0.72 -12.92
CA LEU A 172 0.25 -0.55 -13.93
C LEU A 172 -0.83 -1.63 -13.84
N GLY A 173 -1.97 -1.34 -14.44
CA GLY A 173 -3.08 -2.29 -14.55
C GLY A 173 -4.05 -2.20 -13.37
N TYR A 174 -4.53 -3.37 -12.93
CA TYR A 174 -5.53 -3.55 -11.88
C TYR A 174 -4.99 -4.42 -10.73
N PRO A 175 -5.14 -4.01 -9.46
CA PRO A 175 -5.21 -2.60 -9.06
C PRO A 175 -3.93 -1.85 -9.47
N GLY A 176 -3.98 -0.53 -9.55
CA GLY A 176 -2.80 0.31 -9.74
C GLY A 176 -2.20 0.75 -8.41
N TYR A 177 -0.87 0.84 -8.33
CA TYR A 177 -0.20 1.44 -7.17
C TYR A 177 0.79 2.51 -7.61
N LEU A 178 0.91 3.57 -6.81
CA LEU A 178 1.86 4.65 -7.03
C LEU A 178 2.67 4.89 -5.77
N CYS A 179 3.97 4.66 -5.83
CA CYS A 179 4.90 4.93 -4.74
C CYS A 179 5.85 6.06 -5.12
N PHE A 180 6.02 7.01 -4.21
CA PHE A 180 6.90 8.16 -4.39
C PHE A 180 7.79 8.32 -3.18
N GLU A 181 9.07 8.61 -3.40
CA GLU A 181 10.07 8.78 -2.35
C GLU A 181 11.05 9.92 -2.65
N GLY A 182 11.33 10.76 -1.67
CA GLY A 182 12.23 11.90 -1.82
C GLY A 182 12.21 12.82 -0.61
N GLU A 183 12.62 14.08 -0.81
CA GLU A 183 12.51 15.10 0.25
C GLU A 183 11.02 15.36 0.55
N GLU A 184 10.67 15.52 1.84
CA GLU A 184 9.28 15.63 2.31
C GLU A 184 8.46 16.67 1.52
N LYS A 185 9.04 17.85 1.28
CA LYS A 185 8.37 18.93 0.52
C LYS A 185 8.03 18.52 -0.92
N ASP A 186 8.93 17.78 -1.57
CA ASP A 186 8.78 17.42 -2.98
C ASP A 186 7.82 16.22 -3.13
N VAL A 187 7.82 15.33 -2.13
CA VAL A 187 6.85 14.23 -2.02
C VAL A 187 5.45 14.78 -1.73
N ALA A 188 5.32 15.77 -0.85
CA ALA A 188 4.04 16.46 -0.61
C ALA A 188 3.50 17.11 -1.89
N ASP A 189 4.38 17.73 -2.69
CA ASP A 189 4.02 18.35 -3.96
C ASP A 189 3.53 17.32 -4.98
N ILE A 190 4.25 16.21 -5.20
CA ILE A 190 3.79 15.18 -6.15
C ILE A 190 2.50 14.51 -5.67
N ALA A 191 2.38 14.25 -4.36
CA ALA A 191 1.18 13.67 -3.76
C ALA A 191 -0.02 14.60 -3.94
N SER A 192 0.16 15.91 -3.78
CA SER A 192 -0.86 16.90 -4.12
C SER A 192 -1.24 16.83 -5.59
N ARG A 193 -0.28 16.84 -6.53
CA ARG A 193 -0.58 16.74 -7.98
C ARG A 193 -1.33 15.45 -8.32
N VAL A 194 -0.97 14.32 -7.72
CA VAL A 194 -1.63 13.02 -7.89
C VAL A 194 -3.08 13.08 -7.41
N ARG A 195 -3.35 13.62 -6.22
CA ARG A 195 -4.71 13.80 -5.69
C ARG A 195 -5.59 14.68 -6.58
N HIS A 196 -5.01 15.65 -7.29
CA HIS A 196 -5.73 16.54 -8.21
C HIS A 196 -5.96 15.95 -9.62
N MET A 197 -5.39 14.80 -9.94
CA MET A 197 -5.75 14.10 -11.18
C MET A 197 -7.16 13.51 -11.09
N GLN A 198 -7.79 13.27 -12.24
CA GLN A 198 -9.09 12.61 -12.31
C GLN A 198 -8.92 11.09 -12.15
N TRP A 199 -9.32 10.54 -11.01
CA TRP A 199 -9.31 9.10 -10.72
C TRP A 199 -10.73 8.54 -10.63
N HIS A 200 -10.88 7.25 -10.97
CA HIS A 200 -12.13 6.56 -10.68
C HIS A 200 -12.24 6.28 -9.17
N ALA A 201 -11.19 5.71 -8.59
CA ALA A 201 -10.95 5.67 -7.16
C ALA A 201 -9.45 5.81 -6.90
N LEU A 202 -9.10 6.52 -5.82
CA LEU A 202 -7.74 6.72 -5.33
C LEU A 202 -7.78 6.75 -3.80
N SER A 203 -6.88 6.03 -3.14
CA SER A 203 -6.69 6.08 -1.70
C SER A 203 -5.22 6.24 -1.38
N LEU A 204 -4.88 7.15 -0.47
CA LEU A 204 -3.58 7.10 0.19
C LEU A 204 -3.55 5.85 1.07
N ARG A 205 -2.47 5.09 1.01
CA ARG A 205 -2.24 3.90 1.83
C ARG A 205 -1.22 4.23 2.89
N THR A 206 0.03 4.47 2.52
CA THR A 206 1.09 4.80 3.47
C THR A 206 1.59 6.22 3.25
N GLU A 207 2.03 6.82 4.36
CA GLU A 207 2.80 8.05 4.39
C GLU A 207 3.79 7.94 5.54
N GLU A 208 5.07 7.90 5.21
CA GLU A 208 6.18 7.73 6.14
C GLU A 208 7.14 8.91 6.01
N THR A 209 7.68 9.36 7.13
CA THR A 209 8.69 10.43 7.18
C THR A 209 9.84 10.03 8.08
N TRP A 210 11.07 10.34 7.67
CA TRP A 210 12.26 10.09 8.49
C TRP A 210 13.29 11.22 8.33
N SER A 211 14.14 11.39 9.34
CA SER A 211 15.26 12.33 9.28
C SER A 211 16.49 11.64 8.72
N TYR A 212 17.20 12.29 7.80
CA TYR A 212 18.47 11.81 7.26
C TYR A 212 19.62 12.74 7.69
N SER A 213 20.69 12.13 8.20
CA SER A 213 21.92 12.84 8.57
C SER A 213 22.83 13.00 7.35
N GLY A 214 22.67 14.10 6.61
CA GLY A 214 23.49 14.39 5.44
C GLY A 214 22.86 15.47 4.56
N THR A 215 23.35 15.58 3.34
CA THR A 215 22.77 16.46 2.32
C THR A 215 21.53 15.81 1.67
N PRO A 216 20.59 16.60 1.12
CA PRO A 216 19.45 16.07 0.38
C PRO A 216 19.86 15.18 -0.81
N GLU A 217 21.03 15.43 -1.42
CA GLU A 217 21.53 14.62 -2.53
C GLU A 217 22.07 13.26 -2.08
N GLU A 218 22.67 13.17 -0.90
CA GLU A 218 23.06 11.91 -0.28
C GLU A 218 21.82 11.12 0.17
N ALA A 219 20.83 11.79 0.74
CA ALA A 219 19.56 11.19 1.14
C ALA A 219 18.83 10.56 -0.06
N LEU A 220 18.73 11.28 -1.18
CA LEU A 220 18.12 10.77 -2.40
C LEU A 220 18.87 9.60 -3.04
N ARG A 221 20.19 9.48 -2.82
CA ARG A 221 20.96 8.30 -3.25
C ARG A 221 20.77 7.10 -2.31
N ALA A 222 20.49 7.38 -1.04
CA ALA A 222 20.19 6.36 -0.04
C ALA A 222 18.75 5.86 -0.11
N CYS A 223 17.86 6.57 -0.82
CA CYS A 223 16.50 6.13 -1.10
C CYS A 223 16.51 4.73 -1.73
N PRO A 224 15.74 3.78 -1.20
CA PRO A 224 15.72 2.44 -1.76
C PRO A 224 15.22 2.33 -3.20
N PHE A 225 14.38 3.27 -3.64
CA PHE A 225 13.94 3.37 -5.04
C PHE A 225 15.03 3.90 -5.99
N ALA A 226 16.16 4.38 -5.48
CA ALA A 226 17.33 4.72 -6.29
C ALA A 226 17.98 3.43 -6.80
N GLN A 227 17.39 2.79 -7.80
CA GLN A 227 18.00 1.62 -8.42
C GLN A 227 19.41 1.97 -8.94
N VAL A 228 20.38 1.21 -8.42
CA VAL A 228 21.76 0.96 -8.91
C VAL A 228 22.36 2.07 -9.78
N ASP A 229 22.42 3.29 -9.27
CA ASP A 229 23.37 4.28 -9.80
C ASP A 229 23.95 5.14 -8.67
N ALA A 230 24.24 4.52 -7.53
CA ALA A 230 24.95 5.14 -6.42
C ALA A 230 26.29 5.79 -6.86
N ASN A 231 26.85 5.30 -7.97
CA ASN A 231 28.09 5.79 -8.59
C ASN A 231 27.87 6.76 -9.77
N ALA A 232 26.62 7.07 -10.17
CA ALA A 232 26.38 8.05 -11.21
C ALA A 232 26.84 9.43 -10.76
N ARG A 233 27.65 10.07 -11.61
CA ARG A 233 28.14 11.44 -11.40
C ARG A 233 27.01 12.47 -11.30
N THR A 234 25.85 12.17 -11.87
CA THR A 234 24.66 13.04 -11.84
C THR A 234 23.47 12.26 -11.31
N LEU A 235 22.93 12.67 -10.17
CA LEU A 235 21.68 12.15 -9.64
C LEU A 235 20.52 12.56 -10.56
N ARG A 236 19.79 11.58 -11.09
CA ARG A 236 18.57 11.80 -11.88
C ARG A 236 17.48 10.86 -11.39
N THR A 237 16.49 11.43 -10.72
CA THR A 237 15.29 10.69 -10.34
C THR A 237 14.42 10.43 -11.57
N HIS A 238 13.62 9.37 -11.53
CA HIS A 238 12.70 9.03 -12.60
C HIS A 238 11.48 8.31 -12.04
N CYS A 239 10.49 8.07 -12.91
CA CYS A 239 9.34 7.22 -12.61
C CYS A 239 9.48 5.92 -13.41
N GLU A 240 9.52 4.79 -12.71
CA GLU A 240 9.56 3.47 -13.32
C GLU A 240 8.17 2.85 -13.41
N GLU A 241 7.87 2.18 -14.51
CA GLU A 241 6.62 1.44 -14.73
C GLU A 241 6.84 -0.05 -14.49
N ILE A 242 6.10 -0.63 -13.54
CA ILE A 242 6.10 -2.07 -13.23
C ILE A 242 4.72 -2.64 -13.57
N THR A 243 4.65 -3.88 -14.05
CA THR A 243 3.36 -4.55 -14.33
C THR A 243 3.10 -5.71 -13.39
N ASP A 244 4.16 -6.34 -12.89
CA ASP A 244 4.09 -7.46 -11.97
C ASP A 244 3.88 -6.99 -10.52
N MET A 245 2.88 -7.55 -9.85
CA MET A 245 2.57 -7.18 -8.46
C MET A 245 3.61 -7.73 -7.48
N GLY A 246 4.17 -8.92 -7.75
CA GLY A 246 5.20 -9.51 -6.90
C GLY A 246 6.48 -8.69 -6.92
N GLU A 247 6.91 -8.22 -8.08
CA GLU A 247 8.04 -7.30 -8.24
C GLU A 247 7.79 -5.96 -7.52
N PHE A 248 6.58 -5.40 -7.68
CA PHE A 248 6.21 -4.17 -6.99
C PHE A 248 6.29 -4.32 -5.46
N VAL A 249 5.73 -5.41 -4.93
CA VAL A 249 5.75 -5.73 -3.51
C VAL A 249 7.17 -5.94 -3.02
N ALA A 250 7.99 -6.71 -3.75
CA ALA A 250 9.38 -6.91 -3.39
C ALA A 250 10.13 -5.57 -3.28
N ARG A 251 9.91 -4.66 -4.23
CA ARG A 251 10.54 -3.33 -4.21
C ARG A 251 9.95 -2.36 -3.20
N TYR A 252 8.73 -2.60 -2.73
CA TYR A 252 8.13 -1.78 -1.68
C TYR A 252 8.53 -2.28 -0.28
N VAL A 253 8.49 -3.61 -0.06
CA VAL A 253 8.64 -4.25 1.26
C VAL A 253 10.10 -4.51 1.63
N TYR A 254 10.94 -5.07 0.76
CA TYR A 254 12.33 -5.44 1.13
C TYR A 254 13.25 -4.24 1.38
N TYR A 255 12.72 -3.05 1.20
CA TYR A 255 13.43 -1.78 1.31
C TYR A 255 12.93 -0.93 2.49
N LEU A 256 12.12 -1.53 3.37
CA LEU A 256 11.73 -1.01 4.68
C LEU A 256 12.62 -1.54 5.82
N CYS A 257 13.63 -2.37 5.51
CA CYS A 257 14.59 -2.95 6.45
C CYS A 257 15.95 -2.24 6.45
#